data_AF-A0A524MTA8-F1
#
_entry.id   AF-A0A524MTA8-F1
#
_cell.length_a   1.000
_cell.length_b   1.000
_cell.length_c   1.000
_cell.angle_alpha   90.00
_cell.angle_beta   90.00
_cell.angle_gamma   90.00
#
_symmetry.space_group_name_H-M   'P 1'
#
loop_
_entity.id
_entity.type
_entity.pdbx_description
1 polymer ?
#
loop_
_entity_poly.entity_id
_entity_poly.type
_entity_poly.pdbx_seq_one_letter_code
_entity_poly.pdbx_strand_id
1 'polypeptide(L)'
;MWQALHEELEPLGLSVVTVALDLDPEKARPWIDAASPTHPSLIDSQHRIDELLGISNVPMAVWIDETGTLVRPAEGASIQPSPFAAIDITDEMPDRLQAVLREFKQMPETGPAYRAAIVDWAHHGADSPYAMSPDEVIAA
;
A
#
# COMPACT_ATOMS: atom_id res chain seq x y z
N MET A 1 -5.47 -5.72 -7.69
CA MET A 1 -4.63 -6.08 -6.53
C MET A 1 -5.34 -5.68 -5.23
N TRP A 2 -5.36 -4.40 -4.85
CA TRP A 2 -6.04 -3.92 -3.64
C TRP A 2 -7.52 -4.24 -3.57
N GLN A 3 -8.22 -4.16 -4.70
CA GLN A 3 -9.63 -4.55 -4.80
C GLN A 3 -9.87 -6.01 -4.39
N ALA A 4 -9.03 -6.95 -4.84
CA ALA A 4 -9.19 -8.36 -4.49
C ALA A 4 -8.96 -8.59 -2.99
N LEU A 5 -7.99 -7.89 -2.39
CA LEU A 5 -7.78 -7.94 -0.94
C LEU A 5 -8.98 -7.35 -0.17
N HIS A 6 -9.56 -6.26 -0.65
CA HIS A 6 -10.76 -5.69 -0.06
C HIS A 6 -11.92 -6.69 -0.13
N GLU A 7 -12.23 -7.24 -1.30
CA GLU A 7 -13.33 -8.21 -1.47
C GLU A 7 -13.13 -9.47 -0.61
N GLU A 8 -11.88 -9.90 -0.41
CA GLU A 8 -11.53 -11.03 0.46
C GLU A 8 -11.80 -10.74 1.94
N LEU A 9 -11.48 -9.53 2.42
CA LEU A 9 -11.45 -9.19 3.84
C LEU A 9 -12.61 -8.29 4.30
N GLU A 10 -13.41 -7.77 3.38
CA GLU A 10 -14.64 -7.01 3.67
C GLU A 10 -15.62 -7.80 4.56
N PRO A 11 -15.81 -9.13 4.39
CA PRO A 11 -16.65 -9.91 5.30
C PRO A 11 -16.14 -9.96 6.74
N LEU A 12 -14.86 -9.63 6.97
CA LEU A 12 -14.25 -9.53 8.31
C LEU A 12 -14.35 -8.10 8.88
N GLY A 13 -14.92 -7.16 8.13
CA GLY A 13 -15.03 -5.75 8.51
C GLY A 13 -13.87 -4.88 8.04
N LEU A 14 -12.90 -5.41 7.27
CA LEU A 14 -11.80 -4.62 6.73
C LEU A 14 -12.26 -3.80 5.51
N SER A 15 -12.03 -2.48 5.55
CA SER A 15 -12.20 -1.62 4.39
C SER A 15 -10.86 -1.10 3.88
N VAL A 16 -10.62 -1.24 2.57
CA VAL A 16 -9.48 -0.60 1.91
C VAL A 16 -9.97 0.74 1.38
N VAL A 17 -9.25 1.82 1.66
CA VAL A 17 -9.50 3.12 1.03
C VAL A 17 -8.29 3.47 0.18
N THR A 18 -8.48 3.59 -1.14
CA THR A 18 -7.42 4.06 -2.02
C THR A 18 -7.52 5.56 -2.20
N VAL A 19 -6.37 6.24 -2.24
CA VAL A 19 -6.29 7.69 -2.40
C VAL A 19 -5.24 8.01 -3.45
N ALA A 20 -5.64 8.71 -4.52
CA ALA A 20 -4.72 9.33 -5.46
C ALA A 20 -4.28 10.71 -4.93
N LEU A 21 -2.98 10.92 -4.76
CA LEU A 21 -2.39 12.21 -4.37
C LEU A 21 -2.06 13.04 -5.63
N ASP A 22 -3.11 13.44 -6.35
CA ASP A 22 -3.02 14.16 -7.62
C ASP A 22 -3.60 15.57 -7.51
N LEU A 23 -2.76 16.59 -7.74
CA LEU A 23 -3.15 18.01 -7.74
C LEU A 23 -4.31 18.33 -8.69
N ASP A 24 -4.40 17.60 -9.81
CA ASP A 24 -5.47 17.73 -10.79
C ASP A 24 -6.32 16.46 -10.81
N PRO A 25 -7.52 16.46 -10.20
CA PRO A 25 -8.37 15.29 -10.13
C PRO A 25 -8.71 14.66 -11.47
N GLU A 26 -8.74 15.45 -12.54
CA GLU A 26 -9.08 14.95 -13.87
C GLU A 26 -7.98 14.05 -14.46
N LYS A 27 -6.77 14.06 -13.89
CA LYS A 27 -5.69 13.13 -14.27
C LYS A 27 -5.82 11.77 -13.59
N ALA A 28 -6.37 11.72 -12.38
CA ALA A 28 -6.58 10.49 -11.63
C ALA A 28 -7.89 9.79 -12.05
N ARG A 29 -8.94 10.57 -12.35
CA ARG A 29 -10.30 10.08 -12.60
C ARG A 29 -10.40 8.97 -13.67
N PRO A 30 -9.74 9.08 -14.85
CA PRO A 30 -9.81 8.01 -15.85
C PRO A 30 -9.32 6.66 -15.35
N TRP A 31 -8.34 6.65 -14.45
CA TRP A 31 -7.78 5.42 -13.87
C TRP A 31 -8.71 4.81 -12.83
N ILE A 32 -9.35 5.65 -12.00
CA ILE A 32 -10.36 5.20 -11.03
C ILE A 32 -11.58 4.63 -11.77
N ASP A 33 -12.07 5.33 -12.80
CA ASP A 33 -13.22 4.88 -13.60
C ASP A 33 -12.92 3.55 -14.30
N ALA A 34 -11.73 3.41 -14.90
CA ALA A 34 -11.29 2.18 -15.54
C ALA A 34 -11.12 1.02 -14.56
N ALA A 35 -10.70 1.31 -13.32
CA ALA A 35 -10.53 0.29 -12.29
C ALA A 35 -11.88 -0.22 -11.75
N SER A 36 -12.94 0.59 -11.79
CA SER A 36 -14.28 0.27 -11.27
C SER A 36 -14.22 -0.35 -9.85
N PRO A 37 -13.64 0.38 -8.87
CA PRO A 37 -13.34 -0.18 -7.56
C PRO A 37 -14.59 -0.54 -6.78
N THR A 38 -14.55 -1.68 -6.09
CA THR A 38 -15.58 -2.10 -5.12
C THR A 38 -15.39 -1.50 -3.73
N HIS A 39 -14.32 -0.71 -3.56
CA HIS A 39 -13.96 -0.03 -2.32
C HIS A 39 -13.92 1.49 -2.54
N PRO A 40 -13.99 2.31 -1.47
CA PRO A 40 -13.82 3.75 -1.60
C PRO A 40 -12.49 4.12 -2.27
N SER A 41 -12.59 4.91 -3.35
CA SER A 41 -11.43 5.40 -4.10
C SER A 41 -11.54 6.92 -4.22
N LEU A 42 -10.60 7.62 -3.60
CA LEU A 42 -10.61 9.06 -3.39
C LEU A 42 -9.47 9.72 -4.16
N ILE A 43 -9.60 11.03 -4.36
CA ILE A 43 -8.53 11.89 -4.87
C ILE A 43 -8.32 12.99 -3.85
N ASP A 44 -7.08 13.13 -3.37
CA ASP A 44 -6.66 14.25 -2.54
C ASP A 44 -5.83 15.22 -3.39
N SER A 45 -6.51 16.22 -3.94
CA SER A 45 -5.87 17.28 -4.73
C SER A 45 -5.25 18.39 -3.91
N GLN A 46 -5.45 18.36 -2.59
CA GLN A 46 -4.92 19.37 -1.68
C GLN A 46 -3.73 18.87 -0.89
N HIS A 47 -3.34 17.59 -1.05
CA HIS A 47 -2.25 16.99 -0.30
C HIS A 47 -2.44 17.21 1.22
N ARG A 48 -3.63 16.86 1.72
CA ARG A 48 -3.96 16.91 3.16
C ARG A 48 -3.67 15.59 3.84
N ILE A 49 -3.84 14.46 3.16
CA ILE A 49 -3.61 13.13 3.71
C ILE A 49 -2.12 12.87 3.92
N ASP A 50 -1.27 13.24 2.97
CA ASP A 50 0.19 13.22 3.15
C ASP A 50 0.66 14.20 4.22
N GLU A 51 0.12 15.42 4.26
CA GLU A 51 0.43 16.39 5.31
C GLU A 51 0.10 15.83 6.71
N LEU A 52 -1.07 15.22 6.89
CA LEU A 52 -1.58 14.78 8.19
C LEU A 52 -1.02 13.43 8.64
N LEU A 53 -0.77 12.51 7.70
CA LEU A 53 -0.42 11.13 8.01
C LEU A 53 1.05 10.80 7.69
N GLY A 54 1.79 11.71 7.09
CA GLY A 54 3.21 11.51 6.78
C GLY A 54 3.48 10.65 5.55
N ILE A 55 2.50 10.52 4.63
CA ILE A 55 2.70 9.83 3.36
C ILE A 55 3.68 10.65 2.51
N SER A 56 4.86 10.12 2.21
CA SER A 56 5.90 10.86 1.46
C SER A 56 6.29 10.19 0.14
N ASN A 57 5.74 9.01 -0.12
CA ASN A 57 5.96 8.24 -1.33
C ASN A 57 4.70 7.43 -1.67
N VAL A 58 4.63 6.93 -2.90
CA VAL A 58 3.61 5.98 -3.33
C VAL A 58 4.27 4.73 -3.91
N PRO A 59 3.81 3.52 -3.53
CA PRO A 59 2.69 3.25 -2.63
C PRO A 59 3.09 3.30 -1.14
N MET A 60 2.29 3.98 -0.33
CA MET A 60 2.34 3.93 1.13
C MET A 60 0.93 3.83 1.71
N ALA A 61 0.80 3.35 2.94
CA ALA A 61 -0.47 3.26 3.65
C ALA A 61 -0.29 3.46 5.15
N VAL A 62 -1.38 3.83 5.80
CA VAL A 62 -1.57 3.77 7.26
C VAL A 62 -2.68 2.78 7.58
N TRP A 63 -2.71 2.27 8.81
CA TRP A 63 -3.82 1.45 9.29
C TRP A 63 -4.56 2.19 10.39
N ILE A 64 -5.88 2.23 10.27
CA ILE A 64 -6.78 2.93 11.20
C ILE A 64 -7.78 1.91 11.72
N ASP A 65 -7.85 1.73 13.03
CA ASP A 65 -8.81 0.83 13.66
C ASP A 65 -10.25 1.39 13.68
N GLU A 66 -11.19 0.60 14.18
CA GLU A 66 -12.61 0.97 14.25
C GLU A 66 -12.92 2.16 15.17
N THR A 67 -11.97 2.55 16.02
CA THR A 67 -12.09 3.72 16.89
C THR A 67 -11.59 5.01 16.23
N GLY A 68 -10.98 4.89 15.03
CA GLY A 68 -10.35 5.99 14.33
C GLY A 68 -8.91 6.25 14.76
N THR A 69 -8.25 5.28 15.39
CA THR A 69 -6.87 5.39 15.89
C THR A 69 -5.89 4.77 14.90
N LEU A 70 -4.75 5.45 14.67
CA LEU A 70 -3.66 4.87 13.88
C LEU A 70 -3.04 3.71 14.65
N VAL A 71 -2.99 2.53 14.02
CA VAL A 71 -2.33 1.32 14.52
C VAL A 71 -1.15 0.90 13.66
N ARG A 72 -0.91 1.62 12.55
CA ARG A 72 0.35 1.62 11.80
C ARG A 72 0.67 3.02 11.26
N PRO A 73 1.92 3.51 11.40
CA PRO A 73 2.37 4.74 10.76
C PRO A 73 2.38 4.59 9.24
N ALA A 74 2.58 5.71 8.54
CA ALA A 74 2.75 5.70 7.10
C ALA A 74 4.00 4.90 6.72
N GLU A 75 3.80 3.81 5.99
CA GLU A 75 4.89 2.94 5.54
C GLU A 75 4.69 2.44 4.12
N GLY A 76 5.77 1.92 3.52
CA GLY A 76 5.73 1.34 2.18
C GLY A 76 4.75 0.17 2.10
N ALA A 77 3.74 0.30 1.24
CA ALA A 77 2.62 -0.64 1.18
C ALA A 77 2.58 -1.36 -0.17
N SER A 78 2.85 -2.66 -0.14
CA SER A 78 2.71 -3.55 -1.29
C SER A 78 2.13 -4.87 -0.80
N ILE A 79 1.23 -5.48 -1.56
CA ILE A 79 0.58 -6.76 -1.18
C ILE A 79 0.85 -7.89 -2.17
N GLN A 80 1.75 -7.64 -3.13
CA GLN A 80 2.20 -8.61 -4.13
C GLN A 80 3.71 -8.47 -4.33
N PRO A 81 4.36 -9.54 -4.84
CA PRO A 81 5.71 -9.48 -5.36
C PRO A 81 5.90 -8.32 -6.33
N SER A 82 7.08 -7.69 -6.30
CA SER A 82 7.41 -6.66 -7.30
C SER A 82 7.44 -7.28 -8.71
N PRO A 83 6.74 -6.70 -9.70
CA PRO A 83 6.83 -7.17 -11.09
C PRO A 83 8.26 -7.18 -11.64
N PHE A 84 9.12 -6.27 -11.17
CA PHE A 84 10.53 -6.22 -11.57
C PHE A 84 11.33 -7.43 -11.09
N ALA A 85 10.90 -8.09 -10.01
CA ALA A 85 11.55 -9.29 -9.52
C ALA A 85 11.42 -10.46 -10.52
N ALA A 86 10.35 -10.48 -11.32
CA ALA A 86 10.08 -11.51 -12.32
C ALA A 86 10.80 -11.30 -13.67
N ILE A 87 11.46 -10.15 -13.88
CA ILE A 87 12.13 -9.86 -15.15
C ILE A 87 13.43 -10.69 -15.25
N ASP A 88 13.56 -11.49 -16.31
CA ASP A 88 14.82 -12.16 -16.63
C ASP A 88 15.81 -11.15 -17.22
N ILE A 89 17.03 -11.09 -16.67
CA ILE A 89 18.08 -10.20 -17.17
C ILE A 89 18.81 -10.93 -18.29
N THR A 90 18.75 -10.38 -19.50
CA THR A 90 19.38 -10.95 -20.69
C THR A 90 20.51 -10.07 -21.22
N ASP A 91 21.44 -10.67 -21.94
CA ASP A 91 22.57 -9.96 -22.55
C ASP A 91 22.14 -9.02 -23.70
N GLU A 92 20.90 -9.16 -24.18
CA GLU A 92 20.31 -8.30 -25.21
C GLU A 92 19.85 -6.94 -24.65
N MET A 93 19.71 -6.82 -23.34
CA MET A 93 19.31 -5.57 -22.68
C MET A 93 20.48 -4.58 -22.61
N PRO A 94 20.23 -3.25 -22.69
CA PRO A 94 21.28 -2.25 -22.47
C PRO A 94 21.96 -2.43 -21.11
N ASP A 95 23.29 -2.31 -21.04
CA ASP A 95 24.09 -2.53 -19.82
C ASP A 95 23.55 -1.79 -18.59
N ARG A 96 23.12 -0.53 -18.79
CA ARG A 96 22.54 0.28 -17.72
C ARG A 96 21.26 -0.34 -17.15
N LEU A 97 20.41 -0.90 -18.00
CA LEU A 97 19.18 -1.57 -17.57
C LEU A 97 19.51 -2.86 -16.81
N GLN A 98 20.47 -3.65 -17.29
CA GLN A 98 20.93 -4.85 -16.59
C GLN A 98 21.43 -4.51 -15.18
N ALA A 99 22.25 -3.46 -15.04
CA ALA A 99 22.77 -3.02 -13.75
C ALA A 99 21.63 -2.61 -12.79
N VAL A 100 20.68 -1.80 -13.26
CA VAL A 100 19.53 -1.38 -12.43
C VAL A 100 18.70 -2.57 -11.97
N LEU A 101 18.41 -3.54 -12.86
CA LEU A 101 17.64 -4.73 -12.50
C LEU A 101 18.38 -5.65 -11.51
N ARG A 102 19.72 -5.76 -11.61
CA ARG A 102 20.53 -6.52 -10.64
C ARG A 102 20.51 -5.90 -9.25
N GLU A 103 20.59 -4.57 -9.15
CA GLU A 103 20.45 -3.88 -7.86
C GLU A 103 19.04 -4.03 -7.32
N PHE A 104 18.01 -3.84 -8.16
CA PHE A 104 16.62 -3.97 -7.75
C PHE A 104 16.31 -5.37 -7.19
N LYS A 105 16.83 -6.43 -7.81
CA LYS A 105 16.63 -7.82 -7.35
C LYS A 105 17.29 -8.14 -6.00
N GLN A 106 18.18 -7.27 -5.50
CA GLN A 106 18.74 -7.40 -4.15
C GLN A 106 17.84 -6.73 -3.08
N MET A 107 16.87 -5.92 -3.49
CA MET A 107 15.94 -5.28 -2.55
C MET A 107 15.04 -6.35 -1.91
N PRO A 108 14.74 -6.21 -0.60
CA PRO A 108 13.88 -7.17 0.09
C PRO A 108 12.47 -7.17 -0.51
N GLU A 109 11.93 -8.36 -0.69
CA GLU A 109 10.52 -8.53 -1.05
C GLU A 109 9.66 -8.37 0.21
N THR A 110 8.91 -7.27 0.29
CA THR A 110 8.05 -6.98 1.45
C THR A 110 6.57 -7.30 1.22
N GLY A 111 6.17 -7.48 -0.05
CA GLY A 111 4.77 -7.62 -0.45
C GLY A 111 4.00 -8.75 0.24
N PRO A 112 4.48 -10.00 0.18
CA PRO A 112 3.81 -11.13 0.82
C PRO A 112 3.69 -10.99 2.35
N ALA A 113 4.75 -10.51 3.02
CA ALA A 113 4.74 -10.31 4.46
C ALA A 113 3.76 -9.21 4.89
N TYR A 114 3.73 -8.09 4.16
CA TYR A 114 2.80 -7.00 4.42
C TYR A 114 1.34 -7.41 4.18
N ARG A 115 1.05 -8.20 3.12
CA ARG A 115 -0.27 -8.81 2.94
C ARG A 115 -0.66 -9.72 4.10
N ALA A 116 0.25 -10.59 4.55
CA ALA A 116 0.00 -11.49 5.67
C ALA A 116 -0.33 -10.73 6.95
N ALA A 117 0.34 -9.60 7.19
CA ALA A 117 0.06 -8.72 8.31
C ALA A 117 -1.36 -8.12 8.26
N ILE A 118 -1.82 -7.67 7.09
CA ILE A 118 -3.20 -7.16 6.94
C ILE A 118 -4.22 -8.28 7.19
N VAL A 119 -3.99 -9.47 6.65
CA VAL A 119 -4.89 -10.62 6.84
C VAL A 119 -4.97 -11.01 8.31
N ASP A 120 -3.82 -11.05 9.00
CA ASP A 120 -3.78 -11.32 10.43
C ASP A 120 -4.56 -10.26 11.22
N TRP A 121 -4.33 -8.98 10.92
CA TRP A 121 -5.04 -7.88 11.57
C TRP A 121 -6.55 -7.93 11.32
N ALA A 122 -7.00 -8.25 10.11
CA ALA A 122 -8.41 -8.42 9.81
C ALA A 122 -9.08 -9.55 10.62
N HIS A 123 -8.33 -10.57 11.04
CA HIS A 123 -8.85 -11.66 11.87
C HIS A 123 -8.78 -11.39 13.37
N HIS A 124 -7.76 -10.67 13.84
CA HIS A 124 -7.48 -10.52 15.27
C HIS A 124 -7.73 -9.12 15.82
N GLY A 125 -7.92 -8.11 14.95
CA GLY A 125 -8.09 -6.72 15.37
C GLY A 125 -6.93 -6.25 16.25
N ALA A 126 -7.25 -5.64 17.40
CA ALA A 126 -6.26 -5.14 18.36
C ALA A 126 -5.34 -6.23 18.96
N ASP A 127 -5.72 -7.52 18.90
CA ASP A 127 -4.88 -8.63 19.38
C ASP A 127 -3.83 -9.06 18.34
N SER A 128 -3.84 -8.48 17.13
CA SER A 128 -2.84 -8.76 16.10
C SER A 128 -1.45 -8.26 16.54
N PRO A 129 -0.38 -9.05 16.38
CA PRO A 129 0.99 -8.60 16.66
C PRO A 129 1.46 -7.50 15.71
N TYR A 130 0.70 -7.20 14.66
CA TYR A 130 0.99 -6.13 13.71
C TYR A 130 0.25 -4.83 14.05
N ALA A 131 -0.71 -4.83 14.98
CA ALA A 131 -1.35 -3.62 15.46
C ALA A 131 -0.48 -2.97 16.53
N MET A 132 -0.05 -1.73 16.28
CA MET A 132 0.75 -0.95 17.23
C MET A 132 -0.14 -0.11 18.14
N SER A 133 0.30 0.09 19.38
CA SER A 133 -0.27 1.10 20.27
C SER A 133 0.04 2.52 19.78
N PRO A 134 -0.72 3.55 20.21
CA PRO A 134 -0.46 4.94 19.81
C PRO A 134 0.97 5.41 20.11
N ASP A 135 1.55 5.00 21.25
CA ASP A 135 2.91 5.37 21.62
C ASP A 135 3.96 4.72 20.69
N GLU A 136 3.72 3.48 20.26
CA GLU A 136 4.57 2.78 19.30
C GLU A 136 4.49 3.42 17.91
N VAL A 137 3.30 3.85 17.47
CA VAL A 137 3.12 4.57 16.20
C VAL A 137 3.87 5.90 16.21
N ILE A 138 3.85 6.64 17.32
CA ILE A 138 4.56 7.92 17.45
C ILE A 138 6.09 7.73 17.45
N ALA A 139 6.57 6.59 17.95
CA ALA A 139 7.99 6.30 18.08
C ALA A 139 8.65 5.70 16.83
N ALA A 140 7.85 5.29 15.82
CA ALA A 140 8.28 4.59 14.63
C ALA A 140 8.97 5.46 13.57
#